data_AF-A0A0S2ELF0-F1
#
_entry.id   AF-A0A0S2ELF0-F1
#
_cell.length_a   1.000
_cell.length_b   1.000
_cell.length_c   1.000
_cell.angle_alpha   90.00
_cell.angle_beta   90.00
_cell.angle_gamma   90.00
#
_symmetry.space_group_name_H-M   'P 1'
#
loop_
_entity.id
_entity.type
_entity.pdbx_description
1 polymer ?
#
loop_
_entity_poly.entity_id
_entity_poly.type
_entity_poly.pdbx_seq_one_letter_code
_entity_poly.pdbx_strand_id
1 'polypeptide(L)'
;MSDTVGIGGSRIRSFVERVEQLDQEIQDLMEGKKEVFAEAKGEGFDVKILKEIIKLRKQDKDERDEHETLLDLYLRAMDEAPAETAKAA
;
A
#
# COMPACT_ATOMS: atom_id res chain seq x y z
N MET A 1 -22.79 41.42 13.57
CA MET A 1 -21.88 40.83 12.57
C MET A 1 -20.89 39.99 13.35
N SER A 2 -20.94 38.68 13.16
CA SER A 2 -20.26 37.73 14.05
C SER A 2 -18.76 37.87 13.93
N ASP A 3 -18.10 37.89 15.08
CA ASP A 3 -16.68 38.06 15.27
C ASP A 3 -15.86 37.04 14.47
N THR A 4 -15.35 37.44 13.31
CA THR A 4 -14.20 36.77 12.67
C THR A 4 -12.97 37.11 13.50
N VAL A 5 -12.85 36.47 14.65
CA VAL A 5 -11.70 36.56 15.55
C VAL A 5 -10.44 36.17 14.78
N GLY A 6 -9.61 37.15 14.44
CA GLY A 6 -8.15 37.03 14.35
C GLY A 6 -7.52 36.03 13.36
N ILE A 7 -8.26 35.33 12.50
CA ILE A 7 -7.62 34.45 11.52
C ILE A 7 -7.19 35.29 10.31
N GLY A 8 -5.89 35.53 10.19
CA GLY A 8 -5.32 36.27 9.06
C GLY A 8 -5.62 35.57 7.74
N GLY A 9 -6.55 36.11 6.94
CA GLY A 9 -6.99 35.53 5.67
C GLY A 9 -5.85 35.28 4.66
N SER A 10 -4.77 36.05 4.73
CA SER A 10 -3.54 35.82 3.96
C SER A 10 -2.85 34.49 4.31
N ARG A 11 -2.85 34.10 5.58
CA ARG A 11 -2.25 32.85 6.04
C ARG A 11 -3.10 31.64 5.63
N ILE A 12 -4.43 31.75 5.71
CA ILE A 12 -5.33 30.71 5.19
C ILE A 12 -5.09 30.51 3.70
N ARG A 13 -5.07 31.60 2.91
CA ARG A 13 -4.82 31.53 1.47
C ARG A 13 -3.49 30.85 1.14
N SER A 14 -2.42 31.21 1.84
CA SER A 14 -1.10 30.58 1.66
C SER A 14 -1.09 29.08 1.99
N PHE A 15 -1.88 28.60 2.97
CA PHE A 15 -2.02 27.16 3.21
C PHE A 15 -2.77 26.48 2.06
N VAL A 16 -3.89 27.06 1.62
CA VAL A 16 -4.71 26.50 0.53
C VAL A 16 -3.91 26.39 -0.77
N GLU A 17 -3.26 27.47 -1.20
CA GLU A 17 -2.49 27.48 -2.46
C GLU A 17 -1.37 26.43 -2.45
N ARG A 18 -0.70 26.22 -1.31
CA ARG A 18 0.33 25.19 -1.18
C ARG A 18 -0.25 23.77 -1.24
N VAL A 19 -1.41 23.54 -0.64
CA VAL A 19 -2.08 22.24 -0.71
C VAL A 19 -2.55 21.95 -2.13
N GLU A 20 -3.15 22.93 -2.81
CA GLU A 20 -3.59 22.77 -4.20
C GLU A 20 -2.41 22.48 -5.14
N GLN A 21 -1.25 23.11 -4.92
CA GLN A 21 -0.04 22.80 -5.66
C GLN A 21 0.42 21.35 -5.39
N LEU A 22 0.46 20.92 -4.13
CA LEU A 22 0.83 19.53 -3.78
C LEU A 22 -0.15 18.52 -4.36
N ASP A 23 -1.45 18.82 -4.39
CA ASP A 23 -2.46 17.96 -4.98
C ASP A 23 -2.27 17.81 -6.49
N GLN A 24 -1.90 18.89 -7.19
CA GLN A 24 -1.54 18.82 -8.60
C GLN A 24 -0.29 17.96 -8.82
N GLU A 25 0.77 18.17 -8.04
CA GLU A 25 2.00 17.38 -8.13
C GLU A 25 1.73 15.89 -7.86
N ILE A 26 0.86 15.57 -6.90
CA ILE A 26 0.42 14.19 -6.63
C ILE A 26 -0.34 13.60 -7.83
N GLN A 27 -1.21 14.37 -8.46
CA GLN A 27 -1.94 13.92 -9.66
C GLN A 27 -0.98 13.58 -10.78
N ASP A 28 -0.02 14.45 -11.08
CA ASP A 28 0.99 14.24 -12.12
C ASP A 28 1.84 12.99 -11.83
N LEU A 29 2.25 12.79 -10.57
CA LEU A 29 2.97 11.58 -10.15
C LEU A 29 2.12 10.31 -10.26
N MET A 30 0.83 10.40 -9.95
CA MET A 30 -0.11 9.27 -10.12
C MET A 30 -0.30 8.92 -11.59
N GLU A 31 -0.32 9.91 -12.48
CA GLU A 31 -0.40 9.71 -13.92
C GLU A 31 0.87 9.05 -14.46
N GLY A 32 2.05 9.57 -14.14
CA GLY A 32 3.32 8.93 -14.51
C GLY A 32 3.44 7.50 -14.00
N LYS A 33 2.95 7.22 -12.78
CA LYS A 33 2.88 5.84 -12.26
C LYS A 33 1.95 4.94 -13.08
N LYS A 34 0.83 5.46 -13.60
CA LYS A 34 -0.07 4.69 -14.47
C LYS A 34 0.57 4.38 -15.81
N GLU A 35 1.30 5.33 -16.39
CA GLU A 35 2.02 5.15 -17.66
C GLU A 35 3.05 4.03 -17.56
N VAL A 36 3.86 3.98 -16.50
CA VAL A 36 4.82 2.89 -16.27
C VAL A 36 4.13 1.52 -16.21
N PHE A 37 2.97 1.41 -15.56
CA PHE A 37 2.21 0.15 -15.57
C PHE A 37 1.60 -0.17 -16.94
N ALA A 38 1.24 0.84 -17.73
CA ALA A 38 0.74 0.65 -19.08
C ALA A 38 1.86 0.17 -20.03
N GLU A 39 3.07 0.72 -19.91
CA GLU A 39 4.28 0.26 -20.59
C GLU A 39 4.59 -1.20 -20.26
N ALA A 40 4.68 -1.53 -18.96
CA ALA A 40 4.90 -2.90 -18.52
C ALA A 40 3.85 -3.88 -19.06
N LYS A 41 2.59 -3.45 -19.15
CA LYS A 41 1.52 -4.25 -19.76
C LYS A 41 1.73 -4.43 -21.27
N GLY A 42 2.18 -3.40 -21.98
CA GLY A 42 2.50 -3.45 -23.40
C GLY A 42 3.67 -4.39 -23.71
N GLU A 43 4.63 -4.49 -22.80
CA GLU A 43 5.74 -5.45 -22.85
C GLU A 43 5.34 -6.88 -22.47
N GLY A 44 4.12 -7.09 -21.97
CA GLY A 44 3.57 -8.41 -21.64
C GLY A 44 3.68 -8.83 -20.17
N PHE A 45 4.06 -7.93 -19.27
CA PHE A 45 4.10 -8.22 -17.83
C PHE A 45 2.71 -8.19 -17.19
N ASP A 46 2.49 -9.04 -16.17
CA ASP A 46 1.29 -8.97 -15.34
C ASP A 46 1.40 -7.83 -14.31
N VAL A 47 0.68 -6.75 -14.57
CA VAL A 47 0.58 -5.57 -13.71
C VAL A 47 0.11 -5.90 -12.29
N LYS A 48 -0.73 -6.93 -12.10
CA LYS A 48 -1.19 -7.32 -10.75
C LYS A 48 -0.03 -7.86 -9.92
N ILE A 49 0.79 -8.72 -10.50
CA ILE A 49 1.98 -9.28 -9.85
C ILE A 49 2.99 -8.18 -9.54
N LEU A 50 3.22 -7.24 -10.46
CA LEU A 50 4.11 -6.09 -10.19
C LEU A 50 3.62 -5.23 -9.01
N LYS A 51 2.31 -5.00 -8.90
CA LYS A 51 1.72 -4.28 -7.75
C LYS A 51 1.90 -5.05 -6.44
N GLU A 52 1.77 -6.37 -6.47
CA GLU A 52 2.01 -7.23 -5.32
C GLU A 52 3.47 -7.17 -4.88
N ILE A 53 4.43 -7.27 -5.80
CA ILE A 53 5.86 -7.10 -5.52
C ILE A 53 6.13 -5.73 -4.88
N ILE A 54 5.56 -4.65 -5.41
CA ILE A 54 5.72 -3.31 -4.83
C ILE A 54 5.13 -3.25 -3.42
N LYS A 55 3.97 -3.87 -3.18
CA LYS A 55 3.34 -3.93 -1.85
C LYS A 55 4.22 -4.69 -0.86
N LEU A 56 4.71 -5.86 -1.25
CA LEU A 56 5.64 -6.65 -0.45
C LEU A 56 6.88 -5.82 -0.13
N ARG A 57 7.52 -5.20 -1.14
CA ARG A 57 8.72 -4.37 -0.96
C ARG A 57 8.53 -3.17 -0.01
N LYS A 58 7.31 -2.68 0.17
CA LYS A 58 6.98 -1.58 1.08
C LYS A 58 6.83 -2.01 2.54
N GLN A 59 6.58 -3.30 2.80
CA GLN A 59 6.54 -3.81 4.16
C GLN A 59 7.96 -3.78 4.75
N ASP A 60 8.09 -3.71 6.07
CA ASP A 60 9.39 -3.85 6.70
C ASP A 60 9.98 -5.22 6.36
N LYS A 61 11.30 -5.28 6.13
CA LYS A 61 11.95 -6.53 5.72
C LYS A 61 12.02 -7.51 6.88
N ASP A 62 12.32 -7.00 8.08
CA ASP A 62 12.48 -7.82 9.27
C ASP A 62 11.12 -8.39 9.70
N GLU A 63 10.05 -7.58 9.64
CA GLU A 63 8.67 -8.05 9.89
C GLU A 63 8.23 -9.14 8.89
N ARG A 64 8.66 -9.06 7.63
CA ARG A 64 8.37 -10.08 6.62
C ARG A 64 9.11 -11.38 6.89
N ASP A 65 10.41 -11.29 7.17
CA ASP A 65 11.26 -12.45 7.43
C ASP A 65 10.79 -13.18 8.71
N GLU A 66 10.38 -12.45 9.75
CA GLU A 66 9.77 -13.01 10.96
C GLU A 66 8.43 -13.72 10.66
N HIS A 67 7.55 -13.08 9.89
CA HIS A 67 6.27 -13.66 9.51
C HIS A 67 6.43 -14.93 8.66
N GLU A 68 7.33 -14.93 7.68
CA GLU A 68 7.63 -16.11 6.85
C GLU A 68 8.17 -17.28 7.70
N THR A 69 9.07 -16.99 8.64
CA THR A 69 9.61 -18.00 9.57
C THR A 69 8.52 -18.62 10.43
N LEU A 70 7.62 -17.79 10.98
CA LEU A 70 6.48 -18.26 11.77
C LEU A 70 5.49 -19.06 10.91
N LEU A 71 5.19 -18.61 9.70
CA LEU A 71 4.28 -19.32 8.80
C LEU A 71 4.80 -20.73 8.46
N ASP A 72 6.08 -20.83 8.08
CA ASP A 72 6.74 -22.10 7.78
C ASP A 72 6.73 -23.06 8.98
N LEU A 73 6.99 -22.55 10.19
CA LEU A 73 6.88 -23.34 11.43
C LEU A 73 5.46 -23.91 11.62
N TYR A 74 4.43 -23.07 11.45
CA TYR A 74 3.04 -23.49 11.66
C TYR A 74 2.56 -24.47 10.59
N LEU A 75 2.96 -24.28 9.33
CA LEU A 75 2.66 -25.21 8.24
C LEU A 75 3.29 -26.58 8.49
N ARG A 76 4.58 -26.62 8.88
CA ARG A 76 5.23 -27.88 9.28
C ARG A 76 4.53 -28.56 10.43
N ALA A 77 4.19 -27.81 11.48
CA ALA A 77 3.49 -28.35 12.64
C ALA A 77 2.09 -28.91 12.26
N MET A 78 1.39 -28.26 11.33
CA MET A 78 0.12 -28.75 10.78
C MET A 78 0.30 -30.04 9.96
N ASP A 79 1.32 -30.10 9.11
CA ASP A 79 1.60 -31.28 8.27
C ASP A 79 2.08 -32.48 9.09
N GLU A 80 2.83 -32.24 10.17
CA GLU A 80 3.28 -33.26 11.12
C GLU A 80 2.16 -33.71 12.08
N ALA A 81 1.12 -32.90 12.25
CA ALA A 81 -0.02 -33.28 13.06
C ALA A 81 -0.75 -34.45 12.37
N PRO A 82 -1.04 -35.55 13.10
CA PRO A 82 -1.81 -36.64 12.53
C PRO A 82 -3.18 -36.10 12.13
N ALA A 83 -3.62 -36.37 10.89
CA ALA A 83 -4.97 -36.06 10.48
C ALA A 83 -5.94 -36.70 11.47
N GLU A 84 -6.71 -35.88 12.20
CA GLU A 84 -7.81 -36.40 12.99
C GLU A 84 -8.73 -37.11 12.01
N THR A 85 -8.72 -38.44 12.07
CA THR A 85 -9.66 -39.26 11.32
C THR A 85 -11.04 -38.76 11.69
N ALA A 86 -11.75 -38.21 10.71
CA ALA A 86 -13.15 -37.88 10.82
C ALA A 86 -13.94 -39.13 11.21
N LYS A 87 -14.01 -39.42 12.51
CA LYS A 87 -14.97 -40.35 13.10
C LYS A 87 -16.20 -39.55 13.47
N ALA A 88 -17.03 -39.30 12.46
CA ALA A 88 -18.46 -39.12 12.69
C ALA A 88 -19.09 -40.53 12.65
N ALA A 89 -19.50 -41.01 13.82
CA ALA A 89 -20.48 -42.08 13.97
C ALA A 89 -21.89 -41.47 13.95
#